data_AF-A0A3N3E0Y2-F1
#
_entry.id   AF-A0A3N3E0Y2-F1
#
_cell.length_a   1.000
_cell.length_b   1.000
_cell.length_c   1.000
_cell.angle_alpha   90.00
_cell.angle_beta   90.00
_cell.angle_gamma   90.00
#
_symmetry.space_group_name_H-M   'P 1'
#
loop_
_entity.id
_entity.type
_entity.pdbx_description
1 polymer ?
#
loop_
_entity_poly.entity_id
_entity_poly.type
_entity_poly.pdbx_seq_one_letter_code
_entity_poly.pdbx_strand_id
1 'polypeptide(L)'
;MNREAQALLNHLCAEYDKLSESFDARPFPEFSETINHPFGHCFVRCLVGSQRFSIVSVSFAPLVRGQGVLTAFLNYVDRHRYHYQGVEVAIIENKSLAKRLFNLGWQYKSLFSKLFCSNRPTLVKDF
;
A
#
# COMPACT_ATOMS: atom_id res chain seq x y z
N MET A 1 7.04 2.01 17.21
CA MET A 1 5.95 1.03 17.07
C MET A 1 5.93 0.16 18.31
N ASN A 2 4.76 -0.20 18.81
CA ASN A 2 4.58 -1.24 19.82
C ASN A 2 4.70 -2.62 19.19
N ARG A 3 4.59 -3.66 20.02
CA ARG A 3 4.75 -5.06 19.59
C ARG A 3 3.72 -5.45 18.54
N GLU A 4 2.48 -5.01 18.68
CA GLU A 4 1.37 -5.31 17.78
C GLU A 4 1.54 -4.63 16.42
N ALA A 5 1.98 -3.38 16.41
CA ALA A 5 2.27 -2.62 15.19
C ALA A 5 3.49 -3.20 14.46
N GLN A 6 4.52 -3.65 15.19
CA GLN A 6 5.67 -4.32 14.59
C GLN A 6 5.29 -5.69 14.02
N ALA A 7 4.46 -6.47 14.73
CA ALA A 7 3.96 -7.75 14.23
C ALA A 7 3.14 -7.57 12.94
N LEU A 8 2.23 -6.57 12.93
CA LEU A 8 1.48 -6.21 11.72
C LEU A 8 2.41 -5.81 10.57
N LEU A 9 3.40 -4.94 10.81
CA LEU A 9 4.36 -4.53 9.79
C LEU A 9 5.10 -5.73 9.19
N ASN A 10 5.66 -6.59 10.05
CA ASN A 10 6.40 -7.76 9.61
C ASN A 10 5.52 -8.72 8.80
N HIS A 11 4.25 -8.90 9.21
CA HIS A 11 3.30 -9.73 8.49
C HIS A 11 2.95 -9.14 7.12
N LEU A 12 2.70 -7.83 7.04
CA LEU A 12 2.44 -7.15 5.77
C LEU A 12 3.60 -7.31 4.80
N CYS A 13 4.85 -7.13 5.26
CA CYS A 13 6.04 -7.34 4.44
C CYS A 13 6.12 -8.79 3.93
N ALA A 14 6.02 -9.77 4.83
CA ALA A 14 6.18 -11.18 4.48
C ALA A 14 5.09 -11.67 3.51
N GLU A 15 3.83 -11.28 3.70
CA GLU A 15 2.75 -11.66 2.79
C GLU A 15 2.85 -10.93 1.45
N TYR A 16 3.32 -9.68 1.44
CA TYR A 16 3.59 -8.96 0.20
C TYR A 16 4.70 -9.64 -0.61
N ASP A 17 5.78 -10.07 0.04
CA ASP A 17 6.87 -10.82 -0.60
C ASP A 17 6.38 -12.16 -1.17
N LYS A 18 5.55 -12.90 -0.43
CA LYS A 18 4.95 -14.15 -0.92
C LYS A 18 4.06 -13.95 -2.13
N LEU A 19 3.23 -12.90 -2.12
CA LEU A 19 2.42 -12.53 -3.29
C LEU A 19 3.34 -12.25 -4.47
N SER A 20 4.38 -11.46 -4.24
CA SER A 20 5.42 -11.19 -5.23
C SER A 20 5.99 -12.48 -5.82
N GLU A 21 6.61 -13.33 -5.00
CA GLU A 21 7.24 -14.59 -5.44
C GLU A 21 6.27 -15.50 -6.21
N SER A 22 5.01 -15.57 -5.77
CA SER A 22 3.97 -16.41 -6.41
C SER A 22 3.62 -15.96 -7.84
N PHE A 23 3.85 -14.69 -8.15
CA PHE A 23 3.46 -14.06 -9.41
C PHE A 23 4.65 -13.58 -10.26
N ASP A 24 5.88 -13.66 -9.75
CA ASP A 24 7.12 -13.27 -10.45
C ASP A 24 7.34 -14.06 -11.77
N ALA A 25 6.98 -15.34 -11.79
CA ALA A 25 7.11 -16.18 -12.98
C ALA A 25 6.04 -15.90 -14.06
N ARG A 26 5.05 -15.02 -13.81
CA ARG A 26 3.95 -14.77 -14.74
C ARG A 26 4.18 -13.46 -15.51
N PRO A 27 4.13 -13.46 -16.85
CA PRO A 27 4.35 -12.24 -17.64
C PRO A 27 3.24 -11.18 -17.46
N PHE A 28 2.02 -11.60 -17.10
CA PHE A 28 0.89 -10.70 -16.79
C PHE A 28 0.10 -11.29 -15.62
N PRO A 29 0.57 -11.14 -14.37
CA PRO A 29 -0.14 -11.67 -13.23
C PRO A 29 -1.46 -10.91 -13.04
N GLU A 30 -2.55 -11.64 -12.82
CA GLU A 30 -3.84 -11.08 -12.44
C GLU A 30 -4.20 -11.65 -11.08
N PHE A 31 -4.42 -10.78 -10.09
CA PHE A 31 -4.91 -11.19 -8.78
C PHE A 31 -5.54 -10.03 -8.02
N SER A 32 -6.30 -10.37 -6.99
CA SER A 32 -6.89 -9.43 -6.03
C SER A 32 -6.91 -10.13 -4.69
N GLU A 33 -5.93 -9.81 -3.84
CA GLU A 33 -5.66 -10.52 -2.60
C GLU A 33 -5.72 -9.58 -1.40
N THR A 34 -6.23 -10.08 -0.28
CA THR A 34 -6.26 -9.32 0.97
C THR A 34 -5.32 -9.96 1.97
N ILE A 35 -4.25 -9.25 2.33
CA ILE A 35 -3.37 -9.61 3.43
C ILE A 35 -4.15 -9.34 4.74
N ASN A 36 -4.46 -10.39 5.49
CA ASN A 36 -5.30 -10.32 6.69
C ASN A 36 -4.49 -10.54 7.97
N HIS A 37 -4.61 -9.61 8.91
CA HIS A 37 -4.01 -9.69 10.23
C HIS A 37 -5.01 -9.27 11.31
N PRO A 38 -4.95 -9.81 12.55
CA PRO A 38 -5.83 -9.37 13.64
C PRO A 38 -5.82 -7.87 13.92
N PHE A 39 -4.71 -7.18 13.57
CA PHE A 39 -4.56 -5.74 13.76
C PHE A 39 -4.76 -4.91 12.49
N GLY A 40 -5.16 -5.52 11.37
CA GLY A 40 -5.46 -4.79 10.15
C GLY A 40 -5.43 -5.63 8.89
N HIS A 41 -5.86 -5.04 7.78
CA HIS A 41 -5.79 -5.67 6.47
C HIS A 41 -5.24 -4.71 5.42
N CYS A 42 -4.68 -5.29 4.36
CA CYS A 42 -4.15 -4.61 3.20
C CYS A 42 -4.65 -5.32 1.94
N PHE A 43 -5.43 -4.63 1.11
CA PHE A 43 -5.89 -5.14 -0.16
C PHE A 43 -4.88 -4.79 -1.25
N VAL A 44 -4.37 -5.81 -1.94
CA VAL A 44 -3.38 -5.71 -3.00
C VAL A 44 -3.97 -6.29 -4.29
N ARG A 45 -3.75 -5.61 -5.41
CA ARG A 45 -4.32 -6.00 -6.70
C ARG A 45 -3.27 -5.88 -7.79
N CYS A 46 -3.25 -6.84 -8.71
CA CYS A 46 -2.64 -6.67 -10.02
C CYS A 46 -3.74 -6.71 -11.09
N LEU A 47 -3.82 -5.65 -11.90
CA LEU A 47 -4.81 -5.54 -12.98
C LEU A 47 -4.45 -6.46 -14.15
N VAL A 48 -5.46 -6.95 -14.89
CA VAL A 48 -5.25 -7.64 -16.17
C VAL A 48 -4.35 -6.82 -17.08
N GLY A 49 -3.32 -7.47 -17.65
CA GLY A 49 -2.38 -6.81 -18.56
C GLY A 49 -1.41 -5.83 -17.87
N SER A 50 -1.38 -5.81 -16.53
CA SER A 50 -0.43 -5.05 -15.73
C SER A 50 0.64 -5.98 -15.17
N GLN A 51 1.86 -5.48 -15.05
CA GLN A 51 2.94 -6.09 -14.25
C GLN A 51 3.11 -5.38 -12.91
N ARG A 52 2.05 -4.69 -12.45
CA ARG A 52 2.11 -3.74 -11.34
C ARG A 52 1.18 -4.14 -10.22
N PHE A 53 1.72 -4.14 -9.02
CA PHE A 53 0.97 -4.43 -7.81
C PHE A 53 0.52 -3.11 -7.20
N SER A 54 -0.77 -2.98 -6.95
CA SER A 54 -1.37 -1.81 -6.35
C SER A 54 -1.86 -2.16 -4.95
N ILE A 55 -1.33 -1.48 -3.94
CA ILE A 55 -1.92 -1.46 -2.59
C ILE A 55 -3.17 -0.59 -2.65
N VAL A 56 -4.34 -1.19 -2.83
CA VAL A 56 -5.61 -0.48 -3.09
C VAL A 56 -6.20 0.13 -1.82
N SER A 57 -6.21 -0.62 -0.72
CA SER A 57 -6.76 -0.15 0.55
C SER A 57 -6.03 -0.74 1.74
N VAL A 58 -5.97 0.03 2.82
CA VAL A 58 -5.40 -0.40 4.10
C VAL A 58 -6.35 0.01 5.23
N SER A 59 -6.57 -0.88 6.17
CA SER A 59 -7.35 -0.59 7.37
C SER A 59 -6.68 -1.22 8.58
N PHE A 60 -6.25 -0.40 9.51
CA PHE A 60 -5.55 -0.86 10.71
C PHE A 60 -6.42 -0.68 11.94
N ALA A 61 -6.27 -1.55 12.94
CA ALA A 61 -6.95 -1.43 14.23
C ALA A 61 -6.51 -0.16 14.96
N PRO A 62 -7.39 0.49 15.75
CA PRO A 62 -7.05 1.72 16.47
C PRO A 62 -5.75 1.64 17.29
N LEU A 63 -5.50 0.49 17.92
CA LEU A 63 -4.30 0.22 18.73
C LEU A 63 -2.98 0.43 17.98
N VAL A 64 -2.95 0.17 16.67
CA VAL A 64 -1.73 0.25 15.84
C VAL A 64 -1.69 1.48 14.93
N ARG A 65 -2.77 2.28 14.89
CA ARG A 65 -2.82 3.55 14.14
C ARG A 65 -1.88 4.58 14.75
N GLY A 66 -1.38 5.50 13.92
CA GLY A 66 -0.47 6.57 14.36
C GLY A 66 0.96 6.10 14.67
N GLN A 67 1.22 4.80 14.66
CA GLN A 67 2.54 4.25 14.98
C GLN A 67 3.50 4.16 13.79
N GLY A 68 3.05 4.58 12.60
CA GLY A 68 3.86 4.61 11.38
C GLY A 68 3.89 3.31 10.58
N VAL A 69 3.03 2.32 10.88
CA VAL A 69 2.98 1.02 10.18
C VAL A 69 2.88 1.19 8.66
N LEU A 70 1.94 2.01 8.16
CA LEU A 70 1.78 2.22 6.71
C LEU A 70 3.04 2.83 6.12
N THR A 71 3.59 3.87 6.75
CA THR A 71 4.79 4.55 6.24
C THR A 71 5.98 3.60 6.19
N ALA A 72 6.17 2.75 7.21
CA ALA A 72 7.24 1.77 7.21
C ALA A 72 7.02 0.67 6.17
N PHE A 73 5.77 0.22 5.97
CA PHE A 73 5.43 -0.75 4.95
C PHE A 73 5.68 -0.20 3.54
N LEU A 74 5.23 1.02 3.23
CA LEU A 74 5.51 1.67 1.94
C LEU A 74 7.01 1.90 1.73
N ASN A 75 7.75 2.29 2.78
CA ASN A 75 9.21 2.39 2.72
C ASN A 75 9.90 1.04 2.49
N TYR A 76 9.30 -0.05 2.99
CA TYR A 76 9.79 -1.40 2.74
C TYR A 76 9.64 -1.75 1.27
N VAL A 77 8.45 -1.58 0.70
CA VAL A 77 8.20 -1.84 -0.72
C VAL A 77 9.10 -0.98 -1.61
N ASP A 78 9.27 0.30 -1.27
CA ASP A 78 10.17 1.24 -1.97
C ASP A 78 11.65 0.81 -1.97
N ARG A 79 12.10 0.06 -0.95
CA ARG A 79 13.48 -0.43 -0.86
C ARG A 79 13.67 -1.79 -1.53
N HIS A 80 12.61 -2.55 -1.69
CA HIS A 80 12.61 -3.88 -2.31
C HIS A 80 11.99 -3.81 -3.71
N ARG A 81 12.40 -2.82 -4.51
CA ARG A 81 11.94 -2.60 -5.91
C ARG A 81 12.34 -3.68 -6.89
N TYR A 82 13.08 -4.71 -6.45
CA TYR A 82 13.31 -5.86 -7.31
C TYR A 82 11.97 -6.60 -7.44
N HIS A 83 11.56 -6.80 -8.70
CA HIS A 83 10.39 -7.54 -9.21
C HIS A 83 9.13 -6.75 -9.66
N TYR A 84 8.89 -5.48 -9.29
CA TYR A 84 7.67 -4.75 -9.77
C TYR A 84 7.90 -3.25 -10.03
N GLN A 85 7.53 -2.78 -11.23
CA GLN A 85 7.58 -1.36 -11.62
C GLN A 85 6.18 -0.75 -11.74
N GLY A 86 5.74 0.03 -10.74
CA GLY A 86 4.82 1.15 -10.98
C GLY A 86 3.60 1.31 -10.05
N VAL A 87 3.08 2.54 -10.06
CA VAL A 87 1.86 3.08 -9.42
C VAL A 87 1.25 2.26 -8.27
N GLU A 88 1.71 2.53 -7.04
CA GLU A 88 0.98 2.13 -5.84
C GLU A 88 -0.21 3.07 -5.61
N VAL A 89 -1.45 2.54 -5.61
CA VAL A 89 -2.68 3.33 -5.51
C VAL A 89 -3.30 3.20 -4.11
N ALA A 90 -2.74 3.86 -3.10
CA ALA A 90 -3.31 3.79 -1.75
C ALA A 90 -4.54 4.70 -1.62
N ILE A 91 -5.70 4.12 -1.29
CA ILE A 91 -6.84 4.89 -0.77
C ILE A 91 -6.58 5.18 0.70
N ILE A 92 -6.37 6.45 1.04
CA ILE A 92 -5.96 6.86 2.38
C ILE A 92 -7.04 7.73 2.99
N GLU A 93 -7.84 7.18 3.88
CA GLU A 93 -8.92 7.95 4.54
C GLU A 93 -8.38 8.95 5.59
N ASN A 94 -7.13 8.78 6.02
CA ASN A 94 -6.49 9.66 7.00
C ASN A 94 -5.79 10.85 6.34
N LYS A 95 -6.36 12.06 6.49
CA LYS A 95 -5.83 13.31 5.90
C LYS A 95 -4.38 13.64 6.32
N SER A 96 -4.02 13.38 7.58
CA SER A 96 -2.65 13.63 8.08
C SER A 96 -1.64 12.69 7.43
N LEU A 97 -2.04 11.44 7.19
CA LEU A 97 -1.23 10.44 6.49
C LEU A 97 -1.10 10.78 5.01
N ALA A 98 -2.19 11.22 4.36
CA ALA A 98 -2.15 11.69 2.98
C ALA A 98 -1.20 12.88 2.79
N LYS A 99 -1.24 13.87 3.70
CA LYS A 99 -0.29 15.01 3.70
C LYS A 99 1.16 14.55 3.87
N ARG A 100 1.41 13.59 4.77
CA ARG A 100 2.75 13.04 4.98
C ARG A 100 3.28 12.32 3.74
N LEU A 101 2.44 11.53 3.07
CA LEU A 101 2.82 10.81 1.86
C LEU A 101 3.02 11.74 0.67
N PHE A 102 2.21 12.80 0.57
CA PHE A 102 2.44 13.89 -0.39
C PHE A 102 3.85 14.50 -0.23
N ASN A 103 4.27 14.77 1.00
CA ASN A 103 5.63 15.25 1.29
C ASN A 103 6.73 14.22 0.95
N LEU A 104 6.39 12.93 0.84
CA LEU A 104 7.29 11.84 0.44
C LEU A 104 7.26 11.58 -1.08
N GLY A 105 6.69 12.51 -1.85
CA GLY A 105 6.65 12.48 -3.31
C GLY A 105 5.46 11.74 -3.91
N TRP A 106 4.49 11.30 -3.09
CA TRP A 106 3.26 10.71 -3.60
C TRP A 106 2.34 11.77 -4.20
N GLN A 107 1.75 11.48 -5.35
CA GLN A 107 0.88 12.39 -6.10
C GLN A 107 -0.58 11.95 -6.00
N TYR A 108 -1.53 12.87 -6.13
CA TYR A 108 -2.93 12.47 -6.25
C TYR A 108 -3.16 11.85 -7.63
N LYS A 109 -3.90 10.73 -7.70
CA LYS A 109 -4.22 10.06 -8.98
C LYS A 109 -4.89 10.97 -10.02
N SER A 110 -5.63 11.98 -9.56
CA SER A 110 -6.28 12.98 -10.41
C SER A 110 -6.29 14.36 -9.76
N LEU A 111 -6.18 15.41 -10.58
CA LEU A 111 -6.42 16.81 -10.19
C LEU A 111 -7.84 17.01 -9.64
N PHE A 112 -8.82 16.20 -10.05
CA PHE A 112 -10.18 16.25 -9.50
C PHE A 112 -10.25 15.75 -8.05
N SER A 113 -9.47 14.74 -7.68
CA SER A 113 -9.30 14.31 -6.27
C SER A 113 -8.56 15.34 -5.41
N LYS A 114 -7.88 16.32 -6.02
CA LYS A 114 -7.27 17.47 -5.34
C LYS A 114 -8.27 18.61 -5.12
N LEU A 115 -9.22 18.82 -6.03
CA LEU A 115 -10.23 19.89 -5.96
C LEU A 115 -11.47 19.50 -5.16
N PHE A 116 -11.94 18.26 -5.30
CA PHE A 116 -13.04 17.75 -4.50
C PHE A 116 -12.44 17.07 -3.29
N CYS A 117 -12.73 17.62 -2.10
CA CYS A 117 -12.53 17.02 -0.78
C CYS A 117 -13.28 15.67 -0.64
N SER A 118 -13.03 14.73 -1.55
CA SER A 118 -13.33 13.33 -1.37
C SER A 118 -12.71 12.96 -0.02
N ASN A 119 -13.54 12.44 0.88
CA ASN A 119 -13.11 11.95 2.19
C ASN A 119 -12.08 10.79 2.11
N ARG A 120 -11.61 10.46 0.90
CA ARG A 120 -10.71 9.37 0.54
C ARG A 120 -9.73 9.80 -0.57
N PRO A 121 -8.67 10.56 -0.25
CA PRO A 121 -7.63 10.85 -1.23
C PRO A 121 -6.95 9.57 -1.71
N THR A 122 -6.89 9.40 -3.03
CA THR A 122 -6.11 8.33 -3.68
C THR A 122 -4.75 8.89 -4.04
N LEU A 123 -3.70 8.34 -3.42
CA LEU A 123 -2.33 8.69 -3.73
C LEU A 123 -1.68 7.63 -4.63
N VAL A 124 -0.83 8.09 -5.53
CA VAL A 124 -0.10 7.37 -6.56
C VAL A 124 1.37 7.73 -6.44
N LYS A 125 2.25 6.74 -6.42
CA LYS A 125 3.67 6.94 -6.62
C LYS A 125 4.20 5.90 -7.59
N ASP A 126 4.90 6.38 -8.62
CA ASP A 126 5.70 5.54 -9.50
C ASP A 126 7.02 5.22 -8.81
N PHE A 127 7.35 3.94 -8.77
CA PHE A 127 8.56 3.39 -8.16
C PHE A 127 9.41 2.69 -9.21
#